data_AF-A0A6G0W9A9-F1
#
_entry.id   AF-A0A6G0W9A9-F1
#
_cell.length_a   1.000
_cell.length_b   1.000
_cell.length_c   1.000
_cell.angle_alpha   90.00
_cell.angle_beta   90.00
_cell.angle_gamma   90.00
#
_symmetry.space_group_name_H-M   'P 1'
#
loop_
_entity.id
_entity.type
_entity.pdbx_description
1 polymer ?
#
loop_
_entity_poly.entity_id
_entity_poly.type
_entity_poly.pdbx_seq_one_letter_code
_entity_poly.pdbx_strand_id
1 'polypeptide(L)'
;MSNERLSNATQQELNSMLLEIVAAADENVLMVQDLLSYGADANAKDNEGNTPLHIAAKSGYVNTTMELLGRNADVEEPNNNGWRPLHFASKNGNQEVVKLLMDEGADPLAKTKIGQTAFELGDFFVQAVFEKYYPMPTSIKTAVMVIKKVLVDTKNSTLEIITVSTSIMTQALKFQIHR
;
A
#
# COMPACT_ATOMS: atom_id res chain seq x y z
N MET A 1 -25.46 10.72 8.91
CA MET A 1 -26.42 10.25 7.88
C MET A 1 -27.50 9.43 8.59
N SER A 2 -28.76 9.41 8.17
CA SER A 2 -29.79 8.63 8.88
C SER A 2 -29.73 7.14 8.52
N ASN A 3 -29.97 6.25 9.49
CA ASN A 3 -30.00 4.79 9.28
C ASN A 3 -31.03 4.35 8.23
N GLU A 4 -32.14 5.09 8.12
CA GLU A 4 -33.18 4.87 7.11
C GLU A 4 -32.68 5.13 5.68
N ARG A 5 -31.75 6.08 5.49
CA ARG A 5 -31.14 6.32 4.18
C ARG A 5 -30.21 5.17 3.78
N LEU A 6 -29.47 4.62 4.73
CA LEU A 6 -28.56 3.50 4.47
C LEU A 6 -29.32 2.21 4.17
N SER A 7 -30.41 1.94 4.90
CA SER A 7 -31.22 0.73 4.68
C SER A 7 -31.94 0.69 3.32
N ASN A 8 -32.21 1.87 2.74
CA ASN A 8 -32.91 1.99 1.46
C ASN A 8 -31.96 2.25 0.28
N ALA A 9 -30.66 2.39 0.53
CA ALA A 9 -29.67 2.64 -0.51
C ALA A 9 -29.46 1.39 -1.37
N THR A 10 -29.29 1.61 -2.67
CA THR A 10 -28.84 0.56 -3.58
C THR A 10 -27.38 0.19 -3.28
N GLN A 11 -26.98 -1.01 -3.69
CA GLN A 11 -25.60 -1.46 -3.56
C GLN A 11 -24.61 -0.46 -4.19
N GLN A 12 -24.95 0.08 -5.36
CA GLN A 12 -24.11 1.05 -6.05
C GLN A 12 -23.96 2.34 -5.24
N GLU A 13 -25.04 2.83 -4.61
CA GLU A 13 -24.98 4.01 -3.75
C GLU A 13 -24.13 3.76 -2.51
N LEU A 14 -24.28 2.60 -1.85
CA LEU A 14 -23.46 2.21 -0.71
C LEU A 14 -21.96 2.14 -1.09
N ASN A 15 -21.65 1.53 -2.25
CA ASN A 15 -20.29 1.43 -2.77
C ASN A 15 -19.69 2.81 -3.08
N SER A 16 -20.44 3.68 -3.76
CA SER A 16 -20.00 5.06 -4.05
C SER A 16 -19.76 5.83 -2.76
N MET A 17 -20.65 5.72 -1.79
CA MET A 17 -20.53 6.39 -0.50
C MET A 17 -19.33 5.89 0.31
N LEU A 18 -19.02 4.59 0.25
CA LEU A 18 -17.83 4.03 0.90
C LEU A 18 -16.55 4.62 0.30
N LEU A 19 -16.46 4.65 -1.03
CA LEU A 19 -15.31 5.24 -1.74
C LEU A 19 -15.14 6.73 -1.40
N GLU A 20 -16.25 7.50 -1.39
CA GLU A 20 -16.24 8.92 -1.05
C GLU A 20 -15.81 9.18 0.40
N ILE A 21 -16.33 8.41 1.35
CA ILE A 21 -16.02 8.57 2.78
C ILE A 21 -14.54 8.24 3.06
N VAL A 22 -13.99 7.18 2.44
CA VAL A 22 -12.57 6.84 2.63
C VAL A 22 -11.65 7.83 1.91
N ALA A 23 -12.11 8.50 0.86
CA ALA A 23 -11.37 9.53 0.14
C ALA A 23 -11.42 10.92 0.79
N ALA A 24 -12.29 11.12 1.79
CA ALA A 24 -12.36 12.37 2.53
C ALA A 24 -11.03 12.66 3.25
N ALA A 25 -10.75 13.93 3.51
CA ALA A 25 -9.50 14.35 4.18
C ALA A 25 -9.43 13.90 5.65
N ASP A 26 -10.60 13.68 6.27
CA ASP A 26 -10.73 13.26 7.66
C ASP A 26 -11.26 11.83 7.73
N GLU A 27 -10.56 10.98 8.47
CA GLU A 27 -10.94 9.58 8.64
C GLU A 27 -12.26 9.46 9.43
N ASN A 28 -13.28 8.86 8.82
CA ASN A 28 -14.56 8.56 9.48
C ASN A 28 -14.82 7.05 9.53
N VAL A 29 -14.12 6.38 10.43
CA VAL A 29 -14.19 4.91 10.62
C VAL A 29 -15.61 4.45 10.98
N LEU A 30 -16.35 5.22 11.77
CA LEU A 30 -17.72 4.84 12.15
C LEU A 30 -18.63 4.75 10.93
N MET A 31 -18.54 5.72 10.02
CA MET A 31 -19.33 5.69 8.79
C MET A 31 -18.87 4.57 7.86
N VAL A 32 -17.56 4.26 7.81
CA VAL A 32 -17.05 3.10 7.07
C VAL A 32 -17.63 1.79 7.62
N GLN A 33 -17.61 1.60 8.94
CA GLN A 33 -18.19 0.43 9.61
C GLN A 33 -19.68 0.30 9.32
N ASP A 34 -20.43 1.41 9.42
CA ASP A 34 -21.86 1.43 9.10
C ASP A 34 -22.08 0.99 7.66
N LEU A 35 -21.40 1.60 6.69
CA LEU A 35 -21.56 1.25 5.26
C LEU A 35 -21.26 -0.22 4.97
N LEU A 36 -20.17 -0.75 5.53
CA LEU A 36 -19.81 -2.16 5.40
C LEU A 36 -20.86 -3.08 6.06
N SER A 37 -21.46 -2.67 7.18
CA SER A 37 -22.53 -3.43 7.85
C SER A 37 -23.84 -3.44 7.05
N TYR A 38 -24.12 -2.38 6.30
CA TYR A 38 -25.25 -2.28 5.36
C TYR A 38 -24.97 -2.95 4.01
N GLY A 39 -23.80 -3.56 3.85
CA GLY A 39 -23.47 -4.39 2.70
C GLY A 39 -22.65 -3.68 1.63
N ALA A 40 -22.10 -2.48 1.87
CA ALA A 40 -21.12 -1.88 0.95
C ALA A 40 -19.99 -2.87 0.66
N ASP A 41 -19.64 -3.01 -0.62
CA ASP A 41 -18.58 -3.91 -1.06
C ASP A 41 -17.21 -3.29 -0.74
N ALA A 42 -16.44 -3.95 0.12
CA ALA A 42 -15.08 -3.54 0.47
C ALA A 42 -14.11 -3.54 -0.73
N ASN A 43 -14.49 -4.21 -1.82
CA ASN A 43 -13.75 -4.28 -3.08
C ASN A 43 -14.39 -3.46 -4.21
N ALA A 44 -15.37 -2.60 -3.88
CA ALA A 44 -15.92 -1.65 -4.83
C ALA A 44 -14.81 -0.84 -5.50
N LYS A 45 -14.94 -0.54 -6.79
CA LYS A 45 -13.93 0.20 -7.55
C LYS A 45 -14.45 1.56 -8.00
N ASP A 46 -13.61 2.57 -7.85
CA ASP A 46 -13.81 3.86 -8.51
C ASP A 46 -13.44 3.78 -10.02
N ASN A 47 -13.54 4.91 -10.72
CA ASN A 47 -13.23 5.01 -12.15
C ASN A 47 -11.75 4.74 -12.49
N GLU A 48 -10.85 4.85 -11.51
CA GLU A 48 -9.42 4.54 -11.64
C GLU A 48 -9.09 3.09 -11.23
N GLY A 49 -10.11 2.30 -10.85
CA GLY A 49 -9.96 0.95 -10.35
C GLY A 49 -9.43 0.89 -8.92
N ASN A 50 -9.39 2.01 -8.19
CA ASN A 50 -9.01 2.00 -6.78
C ASN A 50 -10.16 1.43 -5.95
N THR A 51 -9.81 0.54 -5.02
CA THR A 51 -10.70 0.07 -3.96
C THR A 51 -10.62 0.98 -2.73
N PRO A 52 -11.57 0.92 -1.79
CA PRO A 52 -11.43 1.58 -0.49
C PRO A 52 -10.08 1.33 0.18
N LEU A 53 -9.52 0.11 0.04
CA LEU A 53 -8.23 -0.25 0.62
C LEU A 53 -7.06 0.49 -0.04
N HIS A 54 -7.11 0.77 -1.34
CA HIS A 54 -6.11 1.62 -2.00
C HIS A 54 -6.12 3.04 -1.41
N ILE A 55 -7.32 3.59 -1.21
CA ILE A 55 -7.50 4.96 -0.73
C ILE A 55 -7.05 5.05 0.74
N ALA A 56 -7.46 4.11 1.59
CA ALA A 56 -7.01 4.04 2.98
C ALA A 56 -5.50 3.89 3.09
N ALA A 57 -4.89 3.04 2.25
CA ALA A 57 -3.44 2.84 2.20
C ALA A 57 -2.69 4.11 1.77
N LYS A 58 -3.22 4.87 0.80
CA LYS A 58 -2.68 6.16 0.38
C LYS A 58 -2.76 7.19 1.51
N SER A 59 -3.89 7.27 2.22
CA SER A 59 -4.11 8.27 3.26
C SER A 59 -3.48 7.90 4.62
N GLY A 60 -3.06 6.65 4.81
CA GLY A 60 -2.47 6.19 6.07
C GLY A 60 -3.52 5.89 7.15
N TYR A 61 -4.77 5.61 6.74
CA TYR A 61 -5.90 5.39 7.64
C TYR A 61 -5.87 3.97 8.23
N VAL A 62 -5.13 3.81 9.32
CA VAL A 62 -4.87 2.52 9.97
C VAL A 62 -6.17 1.82 10.40
N ASN A 63 -7.09 2.54 11.03
CA ASN A 63 -8.34 1.95 11.52
C ASN A 63 -9.25 1.54 10.36
N THR A 64 -9.39 2.40 9.36
CA THR A 64 -10.12 2.08 8.14
C THR A 64 -9.51 0.89 7.40
N THR A 65 -8.19 0.80 7.32
CA THR A 65 -7.49 -0.36 6.75
C THR A 65 -7.85 -1.64 7.51
N MET A 66 -7.80 -1.64 8.85
CA MET A 66 -8.17 -2.82 9.64
C MET A 66 -9.63 -3.25 9.41
N GLU A 67 -10.57 -2.30 9.35
CA GLU A 67 -11.98 -2.60 9.08
C GLU A 67 -12.17 -3.24 7.70
N LEU A 68 -11.53 -2.69 6.67
CA LEU A 68 -11.63 -3.21 5.31
C LEU A 68 -11.04 -4.63 5.20
N LEU A 69 -9.88 -4.86 5.82
CA LEU A 69 -9.25 -6.19 5.86
C LEU A 69 -10.12 -7.20 6.63
N GLY A 70 -10.73 -6.78 7.74
CA GLY A 70 -11.70 -7.58 8.49
C GLY A 70 -12.98 -7.91 7.70
N ARG A 71 -13.23 -7.21 6.59
CA ARG A 71 -14.31 -7.48 5.62
C ARG A 71 -13.80 -8.10 4.31
N ASN A 72 -12.64 -8.76 4.35
CA ASN A 72 -12.02 -9.47 3.22
C ASN A 72 -11.76 -8.57 2.00
N ALA A 73 -11.37 -7.31 2.23
CA ALA A 73 -10.82 -6.49 1.16
C ALA A 73 -9.57 -7.17 0.57
N ASP A 74 -9.48 -7.22 -0.75
CA ASP A 74 -8.36 -7.83 -1.45
C ASP A 74 -7.12 -6.92 -1.37
N VAL A 75 -6.12 -7.40 -0.62
CA VAL A 75 -4.82 -6.75 -0.42
C VAL A 75 -3.98 -6.67 -1.68
N GLU A 76 -4.28 -7.51 -2.67
CA GLU A 76 -3.50 -7.72 -3.87
C GLU A 76 -4.24 -7.19 -5.12
N GLU A 77 -5.44 -6.65 -5.01
CA GLU A 77 -6.18 -6.11 -6.16
C GLU A 77 -5.41 -4.95 -6.80
N PRO A 78 -5.08 -4.99 -8.11
CA PRO A 78 -4.44 -3.88 -8.80
C PRO A 78 -5.47 -2.89 -9.37
N ASN A 79 -5.21 -1.59 -9.20
CA ASN A 79 -5.95 -0.55 -9.91
C ASN A 79 -5.58 -0.48 -11.41
N ASN A 80 -6.16 0.48 -12.15
CA ASN A 80 -5.95 0.63 -13.59
C ASN A 80 -4.49 0.89 -13.98
N ASN A 81 -3.62 1.32 -13.07
CA ASN A 81 -2.19 1.54 -13.27
C ASN A 81 -1.32 0.37 -12.78
N GLY A 82 -1.93 -0.73 -12.33
CA GLY A 82 -1.25 -1.86 -11.72
C GLY A 82 -0.76 -1.57 -10.30
N TRP A 83 -1.19 -0.47 -9.68
CA TRP A 83 -0.86 -0.18 -8.29
C TRP A 83 -1.76 -1.00 -7.39
N ARG A 84 -1.16 -1.64 -6.40
CA ARG A 84 -1.84 -2.35 -5.29
C ARG A 84 -1.82 -1.46 -4.04
N PRO A 85 -2.65 -1.72 -3.01
CA PRO A 85 -2.64 -0.95 -1.76
C PRO A 85 -1.24 -0.75 -1.16
N LEU A 86 -0.40 -1.79 -1.15
CA LEU A 86 0.95 -1.72 -0.58
C LEU A 86 1.86 -0.70 -1.29
N HIS A 87 1.67 -0.46 -2.60
CA HIS A 87 2.42 0.55 -3.35
C HIS A 87 2.10 1.97 -2.84
N PHE A 88 0.82 2.25 -2.57
CA PHE A 88 0.38 3.55 -2.05
C PHE A 88 0.89 3.78 -0.63
N ALA A 89 0.73 2.79 0.25
CA ALA A 89 1.23 2.87 1.63
C ALA A 89 2.75 3.11 1.66
N SER A 90 3.50 2.39 0.82
CA SER A 90 4.95 2.54 0.74
C SER A 90 5.36 3.90 0.21
N LYS A 91 4.81 4.34 -0.93
CA LYS A 91 5.12 5.64 -1.54
C LYS A 91 4.89 6.80 -0.57
N ASN A 92 3.86 6.72 0.27
CA ASN A 92 3.49 7.79 1.18
C ASN A 92 4.12 7.64 2.58
N GLY A 93 4.95 6.62 2.82
CA GLY A 93 5.62 6.46 4.11
C GLY A 93 4.73 5.93 5.23
N ASN A 94 3.57 5.35 4.93
CA ASN A 94 2.57 4.91 5.90
C ASN A 94 2.97 3.56 6.54
N GLN A 95 3.98 3.58 7.42
CA GLN A 95 4.63 2.38 7.97
C GLN A 95 3.66 1.40 8.66
N GLU A 96 2.69 1.91 9.41
CA GLU A 96 1.71 1.05 10.10
C GLU A 96 0.79 0.35 9.11
N VAL A 97 0.35 1.05 8.05
CA VAL A 97 -0.46 0.43 7.00
C VAL A 97 0.37 -0.55 6.16
N VAL A 98 1.63 -0.24 5.85
CA VAL A 98 2.56 -1.20 5.23
C VAL A 98 2.63 -2.48 6.04
N LYS A 99 2.78 -2.37 7.36
CA LYS A 99 2.83 -3.52 8.27
C LYS A 99 1.54 -4.34 8.20
N LEU A 100 0.37 -3.70 8.31
CA LEU A 100 -0.93 -4.39 8.24
C LEU A 100 -1.10 -5.15 6.92
N LEU A 101 -0.78 -4.51 5.79
CA LEU A 101 -0.90 -5.14 4.47
C LEU A 101 0.06 -6.33 4.33
N MET A 102 1.28 -6.23 4.87
CA MET A 102 2.26 -7.32 4.87
C MET A 102 1.83 -8.49 5.77
N ASP A 103 1.22 -8.20 6.92
CA ASP A 103 0.65 -9.21 7.82
C ASP A 103 -0.49 -9.99 7.14
N GLU A 104 -1.24 -9.34 6.24
CA GLU A 104 -2.28 -9.97 5.39
C GLU A 104 -1.75 -10.56 4.08
N GLY A 105 -0.43 -10.66 3.91
CA GLY A 105 0.19 -11.39 2.80
C GLY A 105 0.39 -10.59 1.51
N ALA A 106 0.39 -9.26 1.56
CA ALA A 106 0.70 -8.45 0.40
C ALA A 106 2.12 -8.69 -0.13
N ASP A 107 2.28 -8.76 -1.46
CA ASP A 107 3.58 -8.99 -2.11
C ASP A 107 4.34 -7.66 -2.31
N PRO A 108 5.45 -7.41 -1.59
CA PRO A 108 6.23 -6.18 -1.77
C PRO A 108 6.97 -6.08 -3.11
N LEU A 109 7.03 -7.18 -3.88
CA LEU A 109 7.72 -7.28 -5.17
C LEU A 109 6.79 -7.27 -6.37
N ALA A 110 5.47 -7.26 -6.15
CA ALA A 110 4.50 -7.03 -7.19
C ALA A 110 4.85 -5.72 -7.92
N LYS A 111 4.73 -5.74 -9.25
CA LYS A 111 5.10 -4.58 -10.08
C LYS A 111 3.88 -3.82 -10.56
N THR A 112 3.96 -2.50 -10.47
CA THR A 112 3.10 -1.59 -11.22
C THR A 112 3.30 -1.73 -12.73
N LYS A 113 2.42 -1.14 -13.54
CA LYS A 113 2.59 -1.13 -15.01
C LYS A 113 3.89 -0.48 -15.49
N ILE A 114 4.47 0.43 -14.70
CA ILE A 114 5.76 1.07 -14.97
C ILE A 114 6.96 0.33 -14.35
N GLY A 115 6.73 -0.85 -13.77
CA GLY A 115 7.77 -1.75 -13.31
C GLY A 115 8.30 -1.48 -11.90
N GLN A 116 7.76 -0.47 -11.19
CA GLN A 116 8.13 -0.16 -9.81
C GLN A 116 7.47 -1.13 -8.82
N THR A 117 8.18 -1.49 -7.77
CA THR A 117 7.66 -2.29 -6.64
C THR A 117 7.33 -1.42 -5.43
N ALA A 118 6.55 -1.94 -4.48
CA ALA A 118 6.27 -1.22 -3.23
C ALA A 118 7.55 -0.96 -2.42
N PHE A 119 8.48 -1.92 -2.39
CA PHE A 119 9.79 -1.76 -1.77
C PHE A 119 10.58 -0.57 -2.32
N GLU A 120 10.54 -0.37 -3.65
CA GLU A 120 11.25 0.70 -4.34
C GLU A 120 10.63 2.09 -4.14
N LEU A 121 9.32 2.14 -3.90
CA LEU A 121 8.58 3.37 -3.65
C LEU A 121 8.74 3.86 -2.20
N GLY A 122 9.05 2.96 -1.27
CA GLY A 122 9.22 3.26 0.15
C GLY A 122 10.50 4.05 0.46
N ASP A 123 10.40 4.95 1.44
CA ASP A 123 11.56 5.64 2.01
C ASP A 123 12.40 4.71 2.92
N PHE A 124 13.40 5.28 3.59
CA PHE A 124 14.26 4.51 4.51
C PHE A 124 13.47 3.83 5.64
N PHE A 125 12.41 4.47 6.13
CA PHE A 125 11.62 4.01 7.26
C PHE A 125 10.68 2.88 6.86
N VAL A 126 10.06 2.96 5.68
CA VAL A 126 9.28 1.86 5.09
C VAL A 126 10.18 0.67 4.75
N GLN A 127 11.37 0.91 4.21
CA GLN A 127 12.33 -0.17 3.93
C GLN A 127 12.74 -0.92 5.21
N ALA A 128 12.89 -0.22 6.34
CA ALA A 128 13.13 -0.86 7.62
C ALA A 128 11.96 -1.77 8.08
N VAL A 129 10.71 -1.44 7.71
CA VAL A 129 9.57 -2.33 7.94
C VAL A 129 9.74 -3.61 7.11
N PHE A 130 10.02 -3.50 5.81
CA PHE A 130 10.23 -4.66 4.95
C PHE A 130 11.38 -5.56 5.42
N GLU A 131 12.47 -5.00 5.94
CA GLU A 131 13.59 -5.76 6.51
C GLU A 131 13.19 -6.61 7.72
N LYS A 132 12.11 -6.27 8.44
CA LYS A 132 11.60 -7.09 9.54
C LYS A 132 10.93 -8.38 9.03
N TYR A 133 10.28 -8.31 7.87
CA TYR A 133 9.64 -9.45 7.20
C TYR A 133 10.64 -10.26 6.38
N TYR A 134 11.59 -9.57 5.74
CA TYR A 134 12.59 -10.14 4.85
C TYR A 134 14.00 -9.67 5.25
N PRO A 135 14.58 -10.27 6.30
CA PRO A 135 15.86 -9.84 6.85
C PRO A 135 17.01 -10.08 5.87
N MET A 136 17.48 -8.99 5.28
CA MET A 136 18.61 -8.99 4.36
C MET A 136 19.92 -9.35 5.07
N PRO A 137 20.81 -10.12 4.42
CA PRO A 137 22.16 -10.33 4.93
C PRO A 137 22.87 -9.00 5.17
N THR A 138 23.60 -8.88 6.28
CA THR A 138 24.33 -7.66 6.66
C THR A 138 25.24 -7.16 5.54
N SER A 139 25.85 -8.06 4.76
CA SER A 139 26.67 -7.73 3.59
C SER A 139 25.90 -6.93 2.52
N ILE A 140 24.65 -7.32 2.22
CA ILE A 140 23.80 -6.62 1.25
C ILE A 140 23.34 -5.28 1.82
N LYS A 141 22.95 -5.24 3.09
CA LYS A 141 22.54 -4.01 3.78
C LYS A 141 23.67 -2.97 3.83
N THR A 142 24.89 -3.39 4.14
CA THR A 142 26.08 -2.53 4.13
C THR A 142 26.40 -2.04 2.72
N ALA A 143 26.33 -2.90 1.70
CA ALA A 143 26.56 -2.51 0.32
C ALA A 143 25.56 -1.43 -0.13
N VAL A 144 24.26 -1.62 0.13
CA VAL A 144 23.21 -0.63 -0.20
C VAL A 144 23.41 0.68 0.57
N MET A 145 23.75 0.62 1.87
CA MET A 145 23.97 1.82 2.69
C MET A 145 25.15 2.64 2.18
N VAL A 146 26.26 1.98 1.83
CA VAL A 146 27.44 2.64 1.25
C VAL A 146 27.09 3.25 -0.10
N ILE A 147 26.37 2.53 -0.96
CA ILE A 147 25.90 3.02 -2.25
C ILE A 147 25.04 4.27 -2.03
N LYS A 148 23.98 4.22 -1.23
CA LYS A 148 23.13 5.41 -0.96
C LYS A 148 23.92 6.60 -0.41
N LYS A 149 24.87 6.37 0.51
CA LYS A 149 25.69 7.44 1.11
C LYS A 149 26.61 8.11 0.08
N VAL A 150 27.36 7.32 -0.69
CA VAL A 150 28.22 7.81 -1.78
C VAL A 150 27.40 8.59 -2.82
N LEU A 151 26.12 8.26 -2.98
CA LEU A 151 25.23 8.91 -3.95
C LEU A 151 24.64 10.23 -3.49
N VAL A 152 24.38 10.40 -2.20
CA VAL A 152 24.00 11.71 -1.64
C VAL A 152 25.13 12.73 -1.82
N ASP A 153 26.38 12.27 -1.76
CA ASP A 153 27.56 13.12 -1.81
C ASP A 153 27.99 13.51 -3.26
N THR A 154 27.53 12.81 -4.31
CA THR A 154 28.13 12.93 -5.65
C THR A 154 27.40 13.83 -6.66
N LYS A 155 26.21 14.38 -6.38
CA LYS A 155 25.40 15.21 -7.32
C LYS A 155 25.24 14.62 -8.75
N ASN A 156 25.52 13.33 -8.94
CA ASN A 156 25.56 12.69 -10.25
C ASN A 156 24.27 11.88 -10.44
N SER A 157 23.53 12.22 -11.49
CA SER A 157 22.35 11.55 -12.06
C SER A 157 21.62 10.58 -11.11
N THR A 158 20.86 11.14 -10.17
CA THR A 158 20.12 10.46 -9.09
C THR A 158 19.27 9.27 -9.58
N LEU A 159 18.84 9.26 -10.84
CA LEU A 159 17.93 8.25 -11.42
C LEU A 159 18.59 6.92 -11.77
N GLU A 160 19.74 6.90 -12.46
CA GLU A 160 20.37 5.63 -12.89
C GLU A 160 20.85 4.79 -11.71
N ILE A 161 21.26 5.46 -10.63
CA ILE A 161 21.94 4.78 -9.53
C ILE A 161 20.98 4.39 -8.40
N ILE A 162 19.92 5.17 -8.16
CA ILE A 162 18.77 4.68 -7.39
C ILE A 162 18.29 3.36 -8.01
N THR A 163 18.19 3.32 -9.35
CA THR A 163 17.76 2.12 -10.10
C THR A 163 18.69 0.92 -9.90
N VAL A 164 20.00 1.10 -9.87
CA VAL A 164 20.96 0.00 -9.60
C VAL A 164 20.84 -0.49 -8.15
N SER A 165 20.79 0.42 -7.19
CA SER A 165 20.68 0.07 -5.77
C SER A 165 19.36 -0.66 -5.48
N THR A 166 18.25 -0.18 -6.03
CA THR A 166 16.95 -0.83 -5.88
C THR A 166 16.92 -2.17 -6.58
N SER A 167 17.50 -2.30 -7.78
CA SER A 167 17.59 -3.57 -8.50
C SER A 167 18.31 -4.65 -7.69
N ILE A 168 19.45 -4.33 -7.07
CA ILE A 168 20.19 -5.27 -6.20
C ILE A 168 19.33 -5.70 -5.00
N MET A 169 18.59 -4.76 -4.40
CA MET A 169 17.76 -5.02 -3.23
C MET A 169 16.53 -5.87 -3.58
N THR A 170 15.84 -5.53 -4.67
CA THR A 170 14.75 -6.32 -5.25
C THR A 170 15.20 -7.73 -5.58
N GLN A 171 16.41 -7.90 -6.15
CA GLN A 171 16.95 -9.22 -6.49
C GLN A 171 17.31 -10.04 -5.23
N ALA A 172 17.81 -9.40 -4.18
CA ALA A 172 18.06 -10.03 -2.90
C ALA A 172 16.76 -10.46 -2.19
N LEU A 173 15.71 -9.64 -2.25
CA LEU A 173 14.40 -9.94 -1.66
C LEU A 173 13.73 -11.12 -2.39
N LYS A 174 13.84 -11.19 -3.72
CA LYS A 174 13.38 -12.35 -4.53
C LYS A 174 14.03 -13.66 -4.07
N PHE A 175 15.33 -13.62 -3.76
CA PHE A 175 16.04 -14.81 -3.29
C PHE A 175 15.55 -15.28 -1.92
N GLN A 176 15.03 -14.38 -1.09
CA GLN A 176 14.49 -14.74 0.23
C GLN A 176 13.04 -15.19 0.20
N ILE A 177 12.19 -14.60 -0.65
CA ILE A 177 10.77 -14.98 -0.75
C ILE A 177 10.60 -16.40 -1.34
N HIS A 178 11.49 -16.85 -2.22
CA HIS A 178 11.41 -18.17 -2.87
C HIS A 178 12.17 -19.29 -2.15
N ARG A 179 12.40 -19.16 -0.84
CA ARG A 179 13.14 -20.13 -0.03
C ARG A 179 12.23 -20.81 0.99
#